data_AF-A0AA37NKS0-F1
#
_entry.id   AF-A0AA37NKS0-F1
#
_cell.length_a   1.000
_cell.length_b   1.000
_cell.length_c   1.000
_cell.angle_alpha   90.00
_cell.angle_beta   90.00
_cell.angle_gamma   90.00
#
_symmetry.space_group_name_H-M   'P 1'
#
loop_
_entity.id
_entity.type
_entity.pdbx_description
1 polymer ?
#
loop_
_entity_poly.entity_id
_entity_poly.type
_entity_poly.pdbx_seq_one_letter_code
_entity_poly.pdbx_strand_id
1 'polypeptide(L)'
;MLLVAYLKRYKEPVSLKGKCIWEGAQWAIMFLLVYQGIFHFGKLDAQHSMKQDYLLRTEQWDLVISEFNHDVLSKRRMCGLNLALAHKGQLSERLLDYPQHGIETLMLHWDQSIYTAQLHSDLYYCMGIISAAQKFAFEAFVSSRSSGNPRMLKRLIETNLITGSYPIADKYIQLLEKTWFYKDWATAHRRFLYNDKAVEEDKILGMKRRCWKAEASAAKLYTDPVSSLINLLPACPDNKAGLAYLTSFLLLNKDIETYKTLQESLYRSPAWRDMTECQQEAIVICSPNDPHFWLEHGVSIKVRNRAIAFMQKVQDISRSGQNPAVALASEYDKTYWYYYMFNMMDK
;
A
#
# COMPACT_ATOMS: atom_id res chain seq x y z
N MET A 1 -34.61 5.06 -33.50
CA MET A 1 -35.76 4.34 -34.11
C MET A 1 -36.90 4.06 -33.12
N LEU A 2 -36.63 3.64 -31.88
CA LEU A 2 -37.67 3.37 -30.85
C LEU A 2 -38.55 4.58 -30.51
N LEU A 3 -37.97 5.77 -30.35
CA LEU A 3 -38.70 7.02 -30.08
C LEU A 3 -39.64 7.45 -31.21
N VAL A 4 -39.27 7.15 -32.46
CA VAL A 4 -40.07 7.48 -33.65
C VAL A 4 -41.25 6.51 -33.80
N ALA A 5 -41.08 5.24 -33.42
CA ALA A 5 -42.18 4.29 -33.34
C ALA A 5 -43.13 4.57 -32.16
N TYR A 6 -42.58 5.04 -31.03
CA TYR A 6 -43.32 5.43 -29.83
C TYR A 6 -44.28 6.60 -30.09
N LEU A 7 -43.82 7.64 -30.80
CA LEU A 7 -44.64 8.81 -31.13
C LEU A 7 -45.70 8.52 -32.22
N LYS A 8 -45.43 7.60 -33.15
CA LYS A 8 -46.33 7.33 -34.28
C LYS A 8 -47.59 6.54 -33.87
N ARG A 9 -47.55 5.78 -32.77
CA ARG A 9 -48.62 4.83 -32.38
C ARG A 9 -49.57 5.32 -31.29
N TYR A 10 -49.26 6.43 -30.61
CA TYR A 10 -50.16 7.05 -29.62
C TYR A 10 -51.44 7.63 -30.26
N LYS A 11 -51.51 7.69 -31.60
CA LYS A 11 -52.67 8.16 -32.37
C LYS A 11 -53.71 7.07 -32.67
N GLU A 12 -53.47 5.79 -32.39
CA GLU A 12 -54.45 4.71 -32.66
C GLU A 12 -55.01 4.09 -31.35
N PRO A 13 -56.32 3.79 -31.29
CA PRO A 13 -56.96 3.27 -30.08
C PRO A 13 -56.62 1.79 -29.85
N VAL A 14 -55.45 1.53 -29.28
CA VAL A 14 -55.03 0.18 -28.88
C VAL A 14 -55.68 -0.22 -27.55
N SER A 15 -56.19 -1.46 -27.47
CA SER A 15 -56.78 -2.04 -26.23
C SER A 15 -55.82 -1.95 -25.04
N LEU A 16 -56.36 -1.69 -23.84
CA LEU A 16 -55.58 -1.46 -22.62
C LEU A 16 -54.64 -2.65 -22.27
N LYS A 17 -55.09 -3.89 -22.53
CA LYS A 17 -54.25 -5.11 -22.40
C LYS A 17 -53.10 -5.13 -23.41
N GLY A 18 -53.36 -4.74 -24.66
CA GLY A 18 -52.34 -4.69 -25.72
C GLY A 18 -51.26 -3.64 -25.44
N LYS A 19 -51.65 -2.49 -24.88
CA LYS A 19 -50.69 -1.48 -24.41
C LYS A 19 -49.81 -2.01 -23.27
N CYS A 20 -50.39 -2.66 -22.25
CA CYS A 20 -49.60 -3.21 -21.13
C CYS A 20 -48.59 -4.28 -21.56
N ILE A 21 -48.97 -5.17 -22.49
CA ILE A 21 -48.08 -6.21 -23.01
C ILE A 21 -46.92 -5.58 -23.79
N TRP A 22 -47.20 -4.54 -24.58
CA TRP A 22 -46.19 -3.85 -25.38
C TRP A 22 -45.21 -3.06 -24.51
N GLU A 23 -45.70 -2.30 -23.53
CA GLU A 23 -44.85 -1.61 -22.55
C GLU A 23 -43.99 -2.62 -21.78
N GLY A 24 -44.57 -3.75 -21.34
CA GLY A 24 -43.83 -4.84 -20.71
C GLY A 24 -42.72 -5.41 -21.60
N ALA A 25 -42.99 -5.61 -22.90
CA ALA A 25 -42.00 -6.07 -23.86
C ALA A 25 -40.87 -5.06 -24.09
N GLN A 26 -41.19 -3.75 -24.11
CA GLN A 26 -40.18 -2.69 -24.22
C GLN A 26 -39.27 -2.65 -23.00
N TRP A 27 -39.83 -2.75 -21.79
CA TRP A 27 -39.03 -2.86 -20.56
C TRP A 27 -38.18 -4.13 -20.54
N ALA A 28 -38.71 -5.27 -21.00
CA ALA A 28 -37.94 -6.51 -21.08
C ALA A 28 -36.74 -6.40 -22.05
N ILE A 29 -36.95 -5.79 -23.23
CA ILE A 29 -35.86 -5.53 -24.20
C ILE A 29 -34.83 -4.57 -23.61
N MET A 30 -35.28 -3.49 -22.96
CA MET A 30 -34.37 -2.56 -22.27
C MET A 30 -33.55 -3.27 -21.19
N PHE A 31 -34.18 -4.11 -20.38
CA PHE A 31 -33.49 -4.86 -19.32
C PHE A 31 -32.48 -5.86 -19.90
N LEU A 32 -32.84 -6.53 -21.01
CA LEU A 32 -31.94 -7.44 -21.72
C LEU A 32 -30.74 -6.71 -22.32
N LEU A 33 -30.95 -5.53 -22.93
CA LEU A 33 -29.87 -4.71 -23.48
C LEU A 33 -28.95 -4.17 -22.40
N VAL A 34 -29.50 -3.74 -21.26
CA VAL A 34 -28.70 -3.31 -20.09
C VAL A 34 -27.93 -4.50 -19.51
N TYR A 35 -28.57 -5.66 -19.35
CA TYR A 35 -27.93 -6.87 -18.86
C TYR A 35 -26.78 -7.30 -19.78
N GLN A 36 -27.03 -7.44 -21.09
CA GLN A 36 -25.98 -7.74 -22.06
C GLN A 36 -24.90 -6.66 -22.08
N GLY A 37 -25.28 -5.38 -21.96
CA GLY A 37 -24.33 -4.28 -21.87
C GLY A 37 -23.41 -4.39 -20.65
N ILE A 38 -23.95 -4.74 -19.48
CA ILE A 38 -23.16 -4.93 -18.24
C ILE A 38 -22.26 -6.15 -18.35
N PHE A 39 -22.72 -7.28 -18.89
CA PHE A 39 -21.88 -8.47 -19.00
C PHE A 39 -20.83 -8.37 -20.11
N HIS A 40 -21.12 -7.64 -21.20
CA HIS A 40 -20.22 -7.51 -22.33
C HIS A 40 -19.24 -6.34 -22.19
N PHE A 41 -19.68 -5.19 -21.67
CA PHE A 41 -18.85 -3.99 -21.49
C PHE A 41 -18.47 -3.71 -20.03
N GLY A 42 -19.18 -4.30 -19.07
CA GLY A 42 -18.86 -4.13 -17.66
C GLY A 42 -17.59 -4.92 -17.31
N LYS A 43 -16.57 -4.20 -16.87
CA LYS A 43 -15.34 -4.78 -16.32
C LYS A 43 -15.61 -5.30 -14.91
N LEU A 44 -16.42 -6.36 -14.79
CA LEU A 44 -16.78 -6.96 -13.51
C LEU A 44 -15.53 -7.41 -12.74
N ASP A 45 -14.52 -7.92 -13.44
CA ASP A 45 -13.22 -8.30 -12.87
C ASP A 45 -12.46 -7.11 -12.23
N ALA A 46 -12.72 -5.88 -12.69
CA ALA A 46 -12.10 -4.68 -12.14
C ALA A 46 -12.77 -4.17 -10.86
N GLN A 47 -13.95 -4.70 -10.48
CA GLN A 47 -14.71 -4.22 -9.33
C GLN A 47 -13.91 -4.30 -8.03
N HIS A 48 -13.21 -5.42 -7.79
CA HIS A 48 -12.39 -5.58 -6.59
C HIS A 48 -11.24 -4.57 -6.53
N SER A 49 -10.57 -4.32 -7.65
CA SER A 49 -9.50 -3.33 -7.70
C SER A 49 -10.02 -1.90 -7.53
N MET A 50 -11.18 -1.57 -8.11
CA MET A 50 -11.82 -0.26 -7.96
C MET A 50 -12.32 -0.02 -6.53
N LYS A 51 -12.92 -1.04 -5.90
CA LYS A 51 -13.36 -0.97 -4.51
C LYS A 51 -12.17 -0.72 -3.58
N GLN A 52 -11.09 -1.48 -3.74
CA GLN A 52 -9.91 -1.27 -2.92
C GLN A 52 -9.31 0.13 -3.14
N ASP A 53 -9.20 0.59 -4.39
CA ASP A 53 -8.70 1.94 -4.68
C ASP A 53 -9.54 3.03 -4.00
N TYR A 54 -10.86 2.87 -4.01
CA TYR A 54 -11.80 3.75 -3.30
C TYR A 54 -11.56 3.74 -1.78
N LEU A 55 -11.41 2.56 -1.17
CA LEU A 55 -11.18 2.42 0.26
C LEU A 55 -9.82 3.03 0.68
N LEU A 56 -8.76 2.79 -0.09
CA LEU A 56 -7.44 3.40 0.14
C LEU A 56 -7.53 4.93 0.05
N ARG A 57 -8.22 5.45 -0.96
CA ARG A 57 -8.39 6.88 -1.16
C ARG A 57 -9.22 7.56 -0.07
N THR A 58 -10.19 6.85 0.48
CA THR A 58 -11.04 7.35 1.58
C THR A 58 -10.48 7.00 2.95
N GLU A 59 -9.26 6.47 3.01
CA GLU A 59 -8.53 6.14 4.24
C GLU A 59 -9.27 5.13 5.13
N GLN A 60 -10.10 4.27 4.53
CA GLN A 60 -10.87 3.23 5.21
C GLN A 60 -10.01 1.97 5.41
N TRP A 61 -8.90 2.12 6.15
CA TRP A 61 -7.87 1.09 6.30
C TRP A 61 -8.40 -0.21 6.88
N ASP A 62 -9.26 -0.13 7.89
CA ASP A 62 -9.84 -1.31 8.55
C ASP A 62 -10.66 -2.16 7.58
N LEU A 63 -11.41 -1.53 6.67
CA LEU A 63 -12.19 -2.23 5.64
C LEU A 63 -11.29 -2.86 4.57
N VAL A 64 -10.18 -2.21 4.20
CA VAL A 64 -9.20 -2.82 3.29
C VAL A 64 -8.65 -4.12 3.86
N ILE A 65 -8.38 -4.14 5.16
CA ILE A 65 -7.82 -5.30 5.86
C ILE A 65 -8.89 -6.40 6.05
N SER A 66 -10.11 -6.06 6.48
CA SER A 66 -11.15 -7.03 6.79
C SER A 66 -11.77 -7.68 5.54
N GLU A 67 -11.88 -6.93 4.44
CA GLU A 67 -12.44 -7.44 3.19
C GLU A 67 -11.39 -8.05 2.25
N PHE A 68 -10.14 -8.20 2.72
CA PHE A 68 -9.09 -8.76 1.90
C PHE A 68 -9.36 -10.24 1.63
N ASN A 69 -9.65 -10.56 0.36
CA ASN A 69 -9.87 -11.94 -0.07
C ASN A 69 -8.53 -12.59 -0.44
N HIS A 70 -8.16 -13.65 0.27
CA HIS A 70 -6.96 -14.44 0.07
C HIS A 70 -6.97 -15.27 -1.23
N ASP A 71 -8.12 -15.53 -1.84
CA ASP A 71 -8.24 -16.34 -3.06
C ASP A 71 -7.92 -15.56 -4.34
N VAL A 72 -8.01 -14.22 -4.28
CA VAL A 72 -7.82 -13.34 -5.44
C VAL A 72 -6.56 -12.50 -5.21
N LEU A 73 -5.41 -13.14 -5.30
CA LEU A 73 -4.11 -12.51 -5.10
C LEU A 73 -3.70 -11.71 -6.32
N SER A 74 -3.41 -10.43 -6.12
CA SER A 74 -2.69 -9.63 -7.11
C SER A 74 -1.68 -8.74 -6.40
N LYS A 75 -0.51 -8.55 -7.02
CA LYS A 75 0.59 -7.76 -6.44
C LYS A 75 0.13 -6.34 -6.06
N ARG A 76 -0.74 -5.73 -6.88
CA ARG A 76 -1.36 -4.43 -6.59
C ARG A 76 -2.23 -4.47 -5.35
N ARG A 77 -3.07 -5.50 -5.21
CA ARG A 77 -3.93 -5.64 -4.02
C ARG A 77 -3.11 -5.84 -2.76
N MET A 78 -2.03 -6.61 -2.84
CA MET A 78 -1.07 -6.79 -1.77
C MET A 78 -0.40 -5.46 -1.37
N CYS A 79 0.03 -4.65 -2.33
CA CYS A 79 0.58 -3.32 -2.05
C CYS A 79 -0.43 -2.44 -1.29
N GLY A 80 -1.70 -2.46 -1.71
CA GLY A 80 -2.78 -1.74 -1.03
C GLY A 80 -3.05 -2.25 0.40
N LEU A 81 -3.03 -3.56 0.60
CA LEU A 81 -3.15 -4.16 1.93
C LEU A 81 -1.98 -3.77 2.84
N ASN A 82 -0.74 -3.88 2.34
CA ASN A 82 0.45 -3.53 3.08
C ASN A 82 0.49 -2.04 3.43
N LEU A 83 -0.01 -1.17 2.54
CA LEU A 83 -0.21 0.25 2.82
C LEU A 83 -1.22 0.46 3.96
N ALA A 84 -2.35 -0.23 3.96
CA ALA A 84 -3.33 -0.16 5.05
C ALA A 84 -2.74 -0.65 6.38
N LEU A 85 -2.03 -1.79 6.36
CA LEU A 85 -1.33 -2.32 7.54
C LEU A 85 -0.27 -1.33 8.06
N ALA A 86 0.47 -0.65 7.18
CA ALA A 86 1.45 0.36 7.57
C ALA A 86 0.79 1.56 8.25
N HIS A 87 -0.34 2.05 7.72
CA HIS A 87 -1.12 3.12 8.35
C HIS A 87 -1.67 2.75 9.74
N LYS A 88 -1.96 1.46 9.96
CA LYS A 88 -2.36 0.92 11.27
C LYS A 88 -1.19 0.59 12.18
N GLY A 89 0.05 0.65 11.69
CA GLY A 89 1.24 0.24 12.43
C GLY A 89 1.30 -1.27 12.69
N GLN A 90 0.80 -2.08 11.76
CA GLN A 90 0.68 -3.54 11.85
C GLN A 90 1.44 -4.27 10.72
N LEU A 91 2.15 -3.55 9.84
CA LEU A 91 2.79 -4.13 8.66
C LEU A 91 3.86 -5.16 9.05
N SER A 92 4.72 -4.84 10.02
CA SER A 92 5.83 -5.72 10.41
C SER A 92 5.38 -6.96 11.20
N GLU A 93 4.27 -6.87 11.92
CA GLU A 93 3.68 -7.96 12.68
C GLU A 93 2.93 -8.95 11.78
N ARG A 94 2.25 -8.43 10.77
CA ARG A 94 1.35 -9.19 9.90
C ARG A 94 1.91 -9.44 8.51
N LEU A 95 3.20 -9.16 8.29
CA LEU A 95 3.85 -9.30 6.99
C LEU A 95 3.64 -10.70 6.40
N LEU A 96 3.83 -11.75 7.21
CA LEU A 96 3.75 -13.14 6.75
C LEU A 96 2.38 -13.79 7.01
N ASP A 97 1.38 -13.03 7.49
CA ASP A 97 -0.01 -13.51 7.56
C ASP A 97 -0.64 -13.67 6.17
N TYR A 98 -0.03 -13.04 5.16
CA TYR A 98 -0.52 -12.99 3.79
C TYR A 98 0.53 -13.57 2.83
N PRO A 99 0.11 -14.25 1.75
CA PRO A 99 1.04 -14.80 0.77
C PRO A 99 1.95 -13.73 0.17
N GLN A 100 3.26 -13.90 0.34
CA GLN A 100 4.26 -12.97 -0.20
C GLN A 100 4.87 -13.51 -1.50
N HIS A 101 4.86 -12.67 -2.54
CA HIS A 101 5.41 -12.93 -3.87
C HIS A 101 6.57 -11.97 -4.15
N GLY A 102 7.60 -12.02 -3.29
CA GLY A 102 8.76 -11.13 -3.33
C GLY A 102 8.43 -9.68 -3.00
N ILE A 103 9.34 -8.77 -3.34
CA ILE A 103 9.23 -7.33 -3.01
C ILE A 103 8.04 -6.63 -3.69
N GLU A 104 7.51 -7.19 -4.78
CA GLU A 104 6.43 -6.59 -5.56
C GLU A 104 5.08 -6.60 -4.83
N THR A 105 4.96 -7.35 -3.73
CA THR A 105 3.80 -7.25 -2.83
C THR A 105 3.86 -6.01 -1.94
N LEU A 106 5.04 -5.44 -1.71
CA LEU A 106 5.22 -4.17 -0.98
C LEU A 106 5.15 -2.99 -1.93
N MET A 107 5.79 -3.11 -3.10
CA MET A 107 5.86 -2.05 -4.10
C MET A 107 6.05 -2.63 -5.50
N LEU A 108 5.10 -2.37 -6.39
CA LEU A 108 5.15 -2.81 -7.79
C LEU A 108 6.35 -2.23 -8.54
N HIS A 109 6.84 -2.96 -9.56
CA HIS A 109 7.74 -2.39 -10.55
C HIS A 109 7.08 -1.18 -11.26
N TRP A 110 7.89 -0.19 -11.61
CA TRP A 110 7.41 0.99 -12.30
C TRP A 110 7.12 0.68 -13.77
N ASP A 111 5.84 0.62 -14.14
CA ASP A 111 5.36 0.23 -15.47
C ASP A 111 4.92 1.41 -16.35
N GLN A 112 5.22 2.65 -15.95
CA GLN A 112 4.78 3.87 -16.63
C GLN A 112 3.26 4.06 -16.72
N SER A 113 2.48 3.29 -15.95
CA SER A 113 1.03 3.46 -15.90
C SER A 113 0.62 4.49 -14.85
N ILE A 114 -0.49 5.18 -15.14
CA ILE A 114 -1.12 6.14 -14.21
C ILE A 114 -1.41 5.47 -12.86
N TYR A 115 -1.91 4.24 -12.88
CA TYR A 115 -2.30 3.53 -11.67
C TYR A 115 -1.11 3.17 -10.78
N THR A 116 0.00 2.76 -11.37
CA THR A 116 1.22 2.47 -10.61
C THR A 116 1.82 3.76 -10.06
N ALA A 117 1.73 4.89 -10.79
CA ALA A 117 2.22 6.18 -10.30
C ALA A 117 1.38 6.66 -9.11
N GLN A 118 0.06 6.52 -9.18
CA GLN A 118 -0.82 6.83 -8.04
C GLN A 118 -0.45 6.00 -6.80
N LEU A 119 -0.28 4.69 -6.98
CA LEU A 119 0.09 3.80 -5.89
C LEU A 119 1.48 4.11 -5.32
N HIS A 120 2.48 4.33 -6.19
CA HIS A 120 3.83 4.73 -5.77
C HIS A 120 3.80 6.04 -4.99
N SER A 121 3.02 7.02 -5.43
CA SER A 121 2.87 8.28 -4.70
C SER A 121 2.38 8.05 -3.26
N ASP A 122 1.38 7.20 -3.08
CA ASP A 122 0.86 6.88 -1.74
C ASP A 122 1.82 6.05 -0.90
N LEU A 123 2.50 5.07 -1.51
CA LEU A 123 3.52 4.26 -0.84
C LEU A 123 4.69 5.11 -0.35
N TYR A 124 5.27 5.95 -1.22
CA TYR A 124 6.37 6.85 -0.86
C TYR A 124 5.96 7.87 0.18
N TYR A 125 4.73 8.41 0.09
CA TYR A 125 4.22 9.30 1.11
C TYR A 125 4.10 8.59 2.46
N CYS A 126 3.56 7.37 2.48
CA CYS A 126 3.49 6.55 3.69
C CYS A 126 4.88 6.27 4.28
N MET A 127 5.83 5.87 3.45
CA MET A 127 7.24 5.65 3.80
C MET A 127 7.95 6.92 4.27
N GLY A 128 7.44 8.12 3.95
CA GLY A 128 8.03 9.39 4.34
C GLY A 128 9.10 9.94 3.39
N ILE A 129 9.20 9.39 2.18
CA ILE A 129 10.07 9.89 1.11
C ILE A 129 9.26 10.89 0.28
N ILE A 130 9.32 12.17 0.65
CA ILE A 130 8.37 13.18 0.16
C ILE A 130 8.68 13.60 -1.27
N SER A 131 9.96 13.65 -1.65
CA SER A 131 10.34 14.02 -3.02
C SER A 131 9.81 13.00 -4.04
N ALA A 132 9.96 11.70 -3.78
CA ALA A 132 9.46 10.64 -4.63
C ALA A 132 7.92 10.63 -4.66
N ALA A 133 7.27 10.82 -3.51
CA ALA A 133 5.81 10.94 -3.45
C ALA A 133 5.27 12.06 -4.34
N GLN A 134 5.93 13.23 -4.30
CA GLN A 134 5.58 14.39 -5.14
C GLN A 134 5.84 14.12 -6.63
N LYS A 135 6.98 13.51 -6.98
CA LYS A 135 7.30 13.13 -8.37
C LYS A 135 6.19 12.27 -8.98
N PHE A 136 5.84 11.17 -8.31
CA PHE A 136 4.83 10.25 -8.82
C PHE A 136 3.42 10.86 -8.79
N ALA A 137 3.10 11.72 -7.81
CA ALA A 137 1.84 12.47 -7.81
C ALA A 137 1.73 13.37 -9.06
N PHE A 138 2.81 14.07 -9.40
CA PHE A 138 2.86 14.94 -10.57
C PHE A 138 2.72 14.12 -11.87
N GLU A 139 3.47 13.03 -12.00
CA GLU A 139 3.40 12.13 -13.16
C GLU A 139 2.00 11.55 -13.36
N ALA A 140 1.36 11.06 -12.31
CA ALA A 140 -0.02 10.58 -12.36
C ALA A 140 -1.03 11.70 -12.68
N PHE A 141 -0.80 12.92 -12.19
CA PHE A 141 -1.67 14.06 -12.45
C PHE A 141 -1.62 14.48 -13.93
N VAL A 142 -0.42 14.67 -14.50
CA VAL A 142 -0.27 15.09 -15.91
C VAL A 142 -0.67 13.99 -16.89
N SER A 143 -0.49 12.72 -16.51
CA SER A 143 -0.86 11.58 -17.35
C SER A 143 -2.37 11.28 -17.31
N SER A 144 -3.09 11.81 -16.33
CA SER A 144 -4.55 11.65 -16.24
C SER A 144 -5.25 12.44 -17.36
N ARG A 145 -6.29 11.85 -17.98
CA ARG A 145 -7.04 12.47 -19.09
C ARG A 145 -7.75 13.76 -18.65
N SER A 146 -8.16 14.55 -19.65
CA SER A 146 -8.61 15.96 -19.66
C SER A 146 -9.39 16.58 -18.47
N SER A 147 -9.91 15.81 -17.53
CA SER A 147 -10.60 16.29 -16.33
C SER A 147 -9.71 16.40 -15.08
N GLY A 148 -8.43 16.00 -15.18
CA GLY A 148 -7.47 16.05 -14.07
C GLY A 148 -7.71 14.98 -12.99
N ASN A 149 -6.82 14.93 -12.00
CA ASN A 149 -6.85 13.92 -10.94
C ASN A 149 -6.88 14.59 -9.55
N PRO A 150 -8.07 14.80 -8.95
CA PRO A 150 -8.19 15.47 -7.66
C PRO A 150 -7.41 14.78 -6.53
N ARG A 151 -7.30 13.44 -6.56
CA ARG A 151 -6.51 12.69 -5.57
C ARG A 151 -5.04 13.08 -5.62
N MET A 152 -4.46 13.11 -6.82
CA MET A 152 -3.07 13.53 -6.99
C MET A 152 -2.89 15.02 -6.70
N LEU A 153 -3.89 15.85 -7.00
CA LEU A 153 -3.85 17.27 -6.64
C LEU A 153 -3.86 17.49 -5.12
N LYS A 154 -4.65 16.72 -4.36
CA LYS A 154 -4.58 16.70 -2.89
C LYS A 154 -3.16 16.35 -2.41
N ARG A 155 -2.58 15.28 -2.96
CA ARG A 155 -1.21 14.87 -2.60
C ARG A 155 -0.18 15.96 -2.92
N LEU A 156 -0.30 16.60 -4.08
CA LEU A 156 0.57 17.73 -4.45
C LEU A 156 0.40 18.93 -3.52
N ILE A 157 -0.82 19.22 -3.02
CA ILE A 157 -1.02 20.24 -2.00
C ILE A 157 -0.27 19.85 -0.73
N GLU A 158 -0.47 18.63 -0.22
CA GLU A 158 0.19 18.15 1.00
C GLU A 158 1.72 18.21 0.88
N THR A 159 2.30 17.72 -0.21
CA THR A 159 3.76 17.75 -0.39
C THR A 159 4.30 19.17 -0.52
N ASN A 160 3.63 20.07 -1.23
CA ASN A 160 4.07 21.47 -1.33
C ASN A 160 3.91 22.24 -0.01
N LEU A 161 2.91 21.91 0.82
CA LEU A 161 2.82 22.43 2.19
C LEU A 161 4.00 21.93 3.05
N ILE A 162 4.34 20.64 2.94
CA ILE A 162 5.47 20.03 3.63
C ILE A 162 6.80 20.69 3.24
N THR A 163 7.04 20.92 1.94
CA THR A 163 8.28 21.55 1.46
C THR A 163 8.33 23.07 1.67
N GLY A 164 7.21 23.70 2.09
CA GLY A 164 7.10 25.16 2.22
C GLY A 164 6.92 25.91 0.90
N SER A 165 6.63 25.20 -0.20
CA SER A 165 6.31 25.78 -1.51
C SER A 165 4.87 26.30 -1.55
N TYR A 166 4.53 27.21 -0.63
CA TYR A 166 3.17 27.71 -0.41
C TYR A 166 2.49 28.32 -1.64
N PRO A 167 3.17 29.10 -2.51
CA PRO A 167 2.52 29.63 -3.72
C PRO A 167 1.99 28.54 -4.65
N ILE A 168 2.69 27.39 -4.72
CA ILE A 168 2.27 26.25 -5.53
C ILE A 168 1.08 25.54 -4.87
N ALA A 169 1.16 25.32 -3.55
CA ALA A 169 0.05 24.74 -2.78
C ALA A 169 -1.23 25.58 -2.90
N ASP A 170 -1.13 26.91 -2.79
CA ASP A 170 -2.25 27.84 -2.93
C ASP A 170 -2.90 27.72 -4.32
N LYS A 171 -2.10 27.72 -5.39
CA LYS A 171 -2.61 27.51 -6.76
C LYS A 171 -3.42 26.21 -6.88
N TYR A 172 -2.96 25.13 -6.29
CA TYR A 172 -3.67 23.84 -6.34
C TYR A 172 -4.91 23.82 -5.44
N ILE A 173 -4.88 24.47 -4.28
CA ILE A 173 -6.05 24.65 -3.41
C ILE A 173 -7.15 25.41 -4.15
N GLN A 174 -6.83 26.52 -4.82
CA GLN A 174 -7.79 27.31 -5.59
C GLN A 174 -8.47 26.51 -6.71
N LEU A 175 -7.79 25.51 -7.28
CA LEU A 175 -8.40 24.60 -8.25
C LEU A 175 -9.41 23.66 -7.59
N LEU A 176 -9.07 23.06 -6.45
CA LEU A 176 -9.96 22.14 -5.74
C LEU A 176 -11.17 22.84 -5.10
N GLU A 177 -11.03 24.11 -4.70
CA GLU A 177 -12.15 24.90 -4.15
C GLU A 177 -13.27 25.17 -5.15
N LYS A 178 -12.99 25.07 -6.45
CA LYS A 178 -14.01 25.16 -7.52
C LYS A 178 -14.82 23.87 -7.70
N THR A 179 -14.44 22.79 -7.04
CA THR A 179 -15.11 21.49 -7.13
C THR A 179 -16.17 21.34 -6.05
N TRP A 180 -17.17 20.46 -6.25
CA TRP A 180 -18.21 20.27 -5.25
C TRP A 180 -17.77 19.37 -4.09
N PHE A 181 -16.99 18.32 -4.38
CA PHE A 181 -16.65 17.30 -3.38
C PHE A 181 -15.36 17.58 -2.60
N TYR A 182 -14.46 18.44 -3.10
CA TYR A 182 -13.16 18.67 -2.46
C TYR A 182 -13.01 20.10 -1.91
N LYS A 183 -14.02 20.96 -2.08
CA LYS A 183 -13.96 22.36 -1.67
C LYS A 183 -13.69 22.49 -0.18
N ASP A 184 -14.46 21.82 0.67
CA ASP A 184 -14.32 21.95 2.12
C ASP A 184 -12.96 21.47 2.61
N TRP A 185 -12.48 20.34 2.05
CA TRP A 185 -11.13 19.85 2.32
C TRP A 185 -10.07 20.87 1.89
N ALA A 186 -10.16 21.41 0.69
CA ALA A 186 -9.19 22.37 0.16
C ALA A 186 -9.17 23.68 0.95
N THR A 187 -10.35 24.24 1.27
CA THR A 187 -10.48 25.45 2.08
C THR A 187 -9.90 25.25 3.48
N ALA A 188 -10.12 24.08 4.12
CA ALA A 188 -9.54 23.76 5.42
C ALA A 188 -7.99 23.74 5.40
N HIS A 189 -7.37 23.37 4.27
CA HIS A 189 -5.91 23.32 4.12
C HIS A 189 -5.27 24.70 3.97
N ARG A 190 -6.04 25.77 3.71
CA ARG A 190 -5.51 27.14 3.67
C ARG A 190 -4.88 27.59 4.99
N ARG A 191 -5.29 27.02 6.13
CA ARG A 191 -4.71 27.32 7.45
C ARG A 191 -3.20 27.09 7.54
N PHE A 192 -2.66 26.24 6.66
CA PHE A 192 -1.25 25.89 6.59
C PHE A 192 -0.44 26.80 5.65
N LEU A 193 -1.10 27.57 4.78
CA LEU A 193 -0.41 28.42 3.82
C LEU A 193 0.34 29.55 4.55
N TYR A 194 1.62 29.70 4.23
CA TYR A 194 2.49 30.74 4.80
C TYR A 194 2.58 30.70 6.34
N ASN A 195 2.30 29.55 6.95
CA ASN A 195 2.32 29.36 8.39
C ASN A 195 3.12 28.08 8.74
N ASP A 196 4.44 28.24 8.78
CA ASP A 196 5.35 27.13 9.08
C ASP A 196 5.04 26.45 10.41
N LYS A 197 4.67 27.25 11.42
CA LYS A 197 4.32 26.77 12.76
C LYS A 197 3.11 25.83 12.72
N ALA A 198 2.06 26.21 12.00
CA ALA A 198 0.87 25.36 11.86
C ALA A 198 1.18 24.05 11.12
N VAL A 199 2.08 24.07 10.13
CA VAL A 199 2.51 22.84 9.43
C VAL A 199 3.33 21.95 10.38
N GLU A 200 4.24 22.52 11.17
CA GLU A 200 5.10 21.78 12.09
C GLU A 200 4.36 21.19 13.30
N GLU A 201 3.30 21.86 13.76
CA GLU A 201 2.41 21.38 14.83
C GLU A 201 1.42 20.30 14.37
N ASP A 202 1.15 20.20 13.06
CA ASP A 202 0.28 19.14 12.53
C ASP A 202 0.91 17.75 12.69
N LYS A 203 0.12 16.79 13.17
CA LYS A 203 0.58 15.43 13.46
C LYS A 203 1.17 14.72 12.23
N ILE A 204 0.57 14.91 11.06
CA ILE A 204 0.98 14.23 9.83
C ILE A 204 1.98 15.10 9.09
N LEU A 205 1.61 16.33 8.72
CA LEU A 205 2.45 17.21 7.92
C LEU A 205 3.73 17.59 8.66
N GLY A 206 3.67 17.81 9.97
CA GLY A 206 4.83 18.17 10.78
C GLY A 206 5.87 17.05 10.85
N MET A 207 5.43 15.81 11.07
CA MET A 207 6.32 14.64 11.02
C MET A 207 6.94 14.50 9.62
N LYS A 208 6.12 14.56 8.56
CA LYS A 208 6.62 14.46 7.19
C LYS A 208 7.56 15.61 6.80
N ARG A 209 7.37 16.80 7.35
CA ARG A 209 8.27 17.96 7.16
C ARG A 209 9.62 17.78 7.83
N ARG A 210 9.66 17.22 9.04
CA ARG A 210 10.94 16.84 9.66
C ARG A 210 11.69 15.82 8.82
N CYS A 211 10.99 14.80 8.31
CA CYS A 211 11.60 13.78 7.45
C CYS A 211 12.07 14.36 6.12
N TRP A 212 11.27 15.22 5.49
CA TRP A 212 11.69 15.90 4.26
C TRP A 212 12.93 16.78 4.46
N LYS A 213 13.04 17.51 5.59
CA LYS A 213 14.25 18.29 5.89
C LYS A 213 15.49 17.39 5.97
N ALA A 214 15.37 16.21 6.58
CA ALA A 214 16.44 15.21 6.62
C ALA A 214 16.76 14.65 5.22
N GLU A 215 15.75 14.29 4.44
CA GLU A 215 15.86 13.84 3.04
C GLU A 215 16.61 14.88 2.18
N ALA A 216 16.19 16.15 2.25
CA ALA A 216 16.79 17.24 1.48
C ALA A 216 18.23 17.58 1.90
N SER A 217 18.60 17.27 3.15
CA SER A 217 19.97 17.44 3.65
C SER A 217 20.92 16.31 3.27
N ALA A 218 20.42 15.23 2.66
CA ALA A 218 21.24 14.10 2.26
C ALA A 218 22.24 14.50 1.16
N ALA A 219 23.51 14.12 1.34
CA ALA A 219 24.58 14.43 0.39
C ALA A 219 24.46 13.69 -0.96
N LYS A 220 23.66 12.63 -1.01
CA LYS A 220 23.46 11.79 -2.20
C LYS A 220 21.98 11.74 -2.57
N LEU A 221 21.73 11.71 -3.87
CA LEU A 221 20.41 11.37 -4.42
C LEU A 221 20.27 9.84 -4.42
N TYR A 222 19.29 9.33 -3.68
CA TYR A 222 18.94 7.92 -3.67
C TYR A 222 17.79 7.68 -4.65
N THR A 223 17.91 6.65 -5.48
CA THR A 223 16.92 6.32 -6.52
C THR A 223 16.00 5.17 -6.11
N ASP A 224 16.39 4.40 -5.11
CA ASP A 224 15.62 3.27 -4.58
C ASP A 224 15.10 3.55 -3.15
N PRO A 225 13.96 2.95 -2.77
CA PRO A 225 13.34 3.19 -1.46
C PRO A 225 14.18 2.67 -0.29
N VAL A 226 14.96 1.60 -0.45
CA VAL A 226 15.73 0.98 0.63
C VAL A 226 16.86 1.91 1.06
N SER A 227 17.69 2.36 0.11
CA SER A 227 18.78 3.30 0.39
C SER A 227 18.25 4.64 0.94
N SER A 228 17.12 5.12 0.40
CA SER A 228 16.46 6.33 0.89
C SER A 228 16.08 6.19 2.37
N LEU A 229 15.43 5.07 2.74
CA LEU A 229 14.98 4.82 4.10
C LEU A 229 16.13 4.61 5.10
N ILE A 230 17.20 3.90 4.70
CA ILE A 230 18.39 3.70 5.55
C ILE A 230 18.98 5.04 6.00
N ASN A 231 19.04 6.03 5.11
CA ASN A 231 19.57 7.35 5.42
C ASN A 231 18.56 8.26 6.13
N LEU A 232 17.26 8.06 5.86
CA LEU A 232 16.18 8.89 6.41
C LEU A 232 15.87 8.57 7.88
N LEU A 233 15.79 7.29 8.24
CA LEU A 233 15.27 6.85 9.55
C LEU A 233 16.08 7.32 10.76
N PRO A 234 17.43 7.38 10.74
CA PRO A 234 18.21 7.91 11.87
C PRO A 234 17.81 9.35 12.24
N ALA A 235 17.53 10.18 11.23
CA ALA A 235 17.10 11.57 11.43
C ALA A 235 15.59 11.71 11.66
N CYS A 236 14.81 10.64 11.45
CA CYS A 236 13.35 10.65 11.53
C CYS A 236 12.78 9.44 12.29
N PRO A 237 13.07 9.33 13.61
CA PRO A 237 12.72 8.16 14.41
C PRO A 237 11.21 7.94 14.57
N ASP A 238 10.40 8.99 14.43
CA ASP A 238 8.93 8.90 14.52
C ASP A 238 8.29 8.17 13.31
N ASN A 239 9.05 7.96 12.22
CA ASN A 239 8.56 7.39 10.97
C ASN A 239 8.46 5.87 11.03
N LYS A 240 7.53 5.37 11.85
CA LYS A 240 7.29 3.94 12.04
C LYS A 240 6.94 3.20 10.74
N ALA A 241 6.18 3.85 9.85
CA ALA A 241 5.82 3.29 8.56
C ALA A 241 7.06 3.10 7.67
N GLY A 242 7.99 4.07 7.66
CA GLY A 242 9.27 3.95 6.96
C GLY A 242 10.10 2.77 7.47
N LEU A 243 10.21 2.60 8.79
CA LEU A 243 10.91 1.44 9.38
C LEU A 243 10.22 0.12 9.00
N ALA A 244 8.90 0.07 9.07
CA ALA A 244 8.14 -1.13 8.76
C ALA A 244 8.31 -1.55 7.29
N TYR A 245 8.35 -0.59 6.36
CA TYR A 245 8.65 -0.86 4.96
C TYR A 245 10.11 -1.24 4.74
N LEU A 246 11.07 -0.55 5.34
CA LEU A 246 12.49 -0.88 5.20
C LEU A 246 12.78 -2.31 5.66
N THR A 247 12.36 -2.66 6.87
CA THR A 247 12.54 -4.01 7.39
C THR A 247 11.82 -5.04 6.52
N SER A 248 10.56 -4.78 6.12
CA SER A 248 9.83 -5.68 5.21
C SER A 248 10.54 -5.86 3.86
N PHE A 249 11.11 -4.80 3.26
CA PHE A 249 11.86 -4.91 2.01
C PHE A 249 13.07 -5.83 2.15
N LEU A 250 13.88 -5.64 3.20
CA LEU A 250 15.06 -6.45 3.46
C LEU A 250 14.70 -7.91 3.71
N LEU A 251 13.65 -8.15 4.51
CA LEU A 251 13.18 -9.50 4.81
C LEU A 251 12.66 -10.22 3.55
N LEU A 252 11.76 -9.58 2.78
CA LEU A 252 11.20 -10.21 1.57
C LEU A 252 12.26 -10.43 0.48
N ASN A 253 13.26 -9.56 0.38
CA ASN A 253 14.39 -9.70 -0.54
C ASN A 253 15.49 -10.64 -0.01
N LYS A 254 15.33 -11.19 1.20
CA LYS A 254 16.31 -12.05 1.88
C LYS A 254 17.69 -11.39 2.05
N ASP A 255 17.73 -10.06 2.13
CA ASP A 255 18.96 -9.29 2.35
C ASP A 255 19.29 -9.22 3.85
N ILE A 256 19.80 -10.35 4.36
CA ILE A 256 20.11 -10.54 5.78
C ILE A 256 21.33 -9.70 6.21
N GLU A 257 22.28 -9.46 5.30
CA GLU A 257 23.49 -8.70 5.62
C GLU A 257 23.16 -7.22 5.88
N THR A 258 22.38 -6.60 5.00
CA THR A 258 21.90 -5.23 5.21
C THR A 258 20.98 -5.16 6.42
N TYR A 259 20.12 -6.17 6.63
CA TYR A 259 19.26 -6.24 7.81
C TYR A 259 20.05 -6.29 9.12
N LYS A 260 21.11 -7.11 9.19
CA LYS A 260 22.00 -7.20 10.35
C LYS A 260 22.66 -5.85 10.64
N THR A 261 23.23 -5.20 9.62
CA THR A 261 23.87 -3.89 9.74
C THR A 261 22.88 -2.81 10.21
N LEU A 262 21.66 -2.84 9.68
CA LEU A 262 20.58 -1.95 10.08
C LEU A 262 20.18 -2.18 11.55
N GLN A 263 20.05 -3.45 11.96
CA GLN A 263 19.68 -3.79 13.33
C GLN A 263 20.76 -3.38 14.31
N GLU A 264 22.03 -3.65 14.04
CA GLU A 264 23.15 -3.25 14.91
C GLU A 264 23.23 -1.73 15.09
N SER A 265 22.86 -0.94 14.07
CA SER A 265 22.91 0.52 14.11
C SER A 265 21.67 1.18 14.71
N LEU A 266 20.47 0.62 14.49
CA LEU A 266 19.21 1.27 14.88
C LEU A 266 18.49 0.59 16.05
N TYR A 267 18.77 -0.67 16.36
CA TYR A 267 18.06 -1.36 17.44
C TYR A 267 18.33 -0.70 18.79
N ARG A 268 17.29 -0.58 19.62
CA ARG A 268 17.27 0.16 20.89
C ARG A 268 17.43 1.68 20.75
N SER A 269 17.54 2.20 19.53
CA SER A 269 17.41 3.65 19.27
C SER A 269 15.94 4.08 19.34
N PRO A 270 15.65 5.39 19.40
CA PRO A 270 14.28 5.89 19.32
C PRO A 270 13.54 5.45 18.04
N ALA A 271 14.26 5.21 16.95
CA ALA A 271 13.70 4.79 15.67
C ALA A 271 13.22 3.32 15.69
N TRP A 272 13.95 2.43 16.37
CA TRP A 272 13.66 0.99 16.40
C TRP A 272 13.85 0.42 17.81
N ARG A 273 12.87 0.67 18.68
CA ARG A 273 12.91 0.24 20.09
C ARG A 273 12.70 -1.26 20.24
N ASP A 274 11.65 -1.77 19.61
CA ASP A 274 11.19 -3.15 19.75
C ASP A 274 11.13 -3.84 18.39
N MET A 275 11.42 -5.14 18.37
CA MET A 275 11.32 -5.98 17.18
C MET A 275 10.09 -6.87 17.24
N THR A 276 9.38 -6.99 16.12
CA THR A 276 8.31 -7.97 15.95
C THR A 276 8.86 -9.40 15.96
N GLU A 277 8.00 -10.41 16.12
CA GLU A 277 8.45 -11.82 16.06
C GLU A 277 9.15 -12.12 14.73
N CYS A 278 8.56 -11.72 13.59
CA CYS A 278 9.16 -11.86 12.25
C CYS A 278 10.56 -11.20 12.16
N GLN A 279 10.73 -10.01 12.75
CA GLN A 279 12.01 -9.32 12.80
C GLN A 279 13.05 -10.01 13.71
N GLN A 280 12.61 -10.59 14.84
CA GLN A 280 13.47 -11.41 15.71
C GLN A 280 13.88 -12.72 15.02
N GLU A 281 12.96 -13.34 14.29
CA GLU A 281 13.21 -14.56 13.52
C GLU A 281 14.33 -14.34 12.49
N ALA A 282 14.44 -13.16 11.88
CA ALA A 282 15.52 -12.80 10.97
C ALA A 282 16.91 -12.79 11.63
N ILE A 283 17.02 -12.38 12.90
CA ILE A 283 18.29 -12.39 13.65
C ILE A 283 18.81 -13.80 13.87
N VAL A 284 17.92 -14.77 14.01
CA VAL A 284 18.29 -16.19 14.07
C VAL A 284 18.99 -16.60 12.76
N ILE A 285 18.51 -16.12 11.61
CA ILE A 285 19.12 -16.41 10.31
C ILE A 285 20.48 -15.72 10.15
N CYS A 286 20.67 -14.54 10.74
CA CYS A 286 21.97 -13.85 10.73
C CYS A 286 23.09 -14.66 11.40
N SER A 287 22.78 -15.53 12.37
CA SER A 287 23.78 -16.30 13.12
C SER A 287 23.19 -17.63 13.64
N PRO A 288 22.92 -18.61 12.76
CA PRO A 288 22.05 -19.77 13.04
C PRO A 288 22.59 -20.75 14.09
N ASN A 289 23.86 -20.65 14.48
CA ASN A 289 24.49 -21.55 15.45
C ASN A 289 24.85 -20.87 16.77
N ASP A 290 24.36 -19.64 17.02
CA ASP A 290 24.72 -18.86 18.20
C ASP A 290 23.47 -18.35 18.96
N PRO A 291 22.87 -19.18 19.83
CA PRO A 291 21.75 -18.75 20.67
C PRO A 291 22.08 -17.63 21.65
N HIS A 292 23.36 -17.44 22.00
CA HIS A 292 23.78 -16.33 22.85
C HIS A 292 23.69 -15.01 22.09
N PHE A 293 24.22 -14.98 20.86
CA PHE A 293 24.09 -13.84 19.96
C PHE A 293 22.63 -13.41 19.77
N TRP A 294 21.69 -14.37 19.61
CA TRP A 294 20.27 -14.04 19.44
C TRP A 294 19.72 -13.23 20.61
N LEU A 295 19.97 -13.67 21.85
CA LEU A 295 19.47 -12.99 23.05
C LEU A 295 20.09 -11.61 23.22
N GLU A 296 21.39 -11.47 22.97
CA GLU A 296 22.10 -10.19 23.04
C GLU A 296 21.52 -9.17 22.05
N HIS A 297 21.13 -9.65 20.86
CA HIS A 297 20.55 -8.87 19.77
C HIS A 297 19.01 -8.75 19.86
N GLY A 298 18.40 -9.09 21.00
CA GLY A 298 17.00 -8.79 21.28
C GLY A 298 15.98 -9.85 20.88
N VAL A 299 16.42 -11.06 20.51
CA VAL A 299 15.51 -12.19 20.29
C VAL A 299 14.98 -12.67 21.64
N SER A 300 13.66 -12.79 21.75
CA SER A 300 13.02 -13.28 22.96
C SER A 300 13.27 -14.77 23.19
N ILE A 301 13.18 -15.20 24.46
CA ILE A 301 13.28 -16.63 24.84
C ILE A 301 12.26 -17.48 24.08
N LYS A 302 11.05 -16.93 23.85
CA LYS A 302 10.00 -17.58 23.05
C LYS A 302 10.47 -17.87 21.64
N VAL A 303 10.97 -16.86 20.91
CA VAL A 303 11.43 -17.01 19.53
C VAL A 303 12.66 -17.91 19.46
N ARG A 304 13.62 -17.77 20.38
CA ARG A 304 14.80 -18.67 20.48
C ARG A 304 14.39 -20.14 20.61
N ASN A 305 13.49 -20.46 21.54
CA ASN A 305 13.07 -21.85 21.74
C ASN A 305 12.33 -22.40 20.51
N ARG A 306 11.50 -21.57 19.87
CA ARG A 306 10.80 -21.93 18.62
C ARG A 306 11.77 -22.15 17.46
N ALA A 307 12.84 -21.35 17.36
CA ALA A 307 13.91 -21.50 16.36
C ALA A 307 14.62 -22.85 16.50
N ILE A 308 15.02 -23.20 17.73
CA ILE A 308 15.72 -24.48 18.01
C ILE A 308 14.82 -25.66 17.62
N ALA A 309 13.54 -25.63 18.00
CA ALA A 309 12.58 -26.66 17.63
C ALA A 309 12.39 -26.76 16.12
N PHE A 310 12.30 -25.63 15.42
CA PHE A 310 12.21 -25.59 13.96
C PHE A 310 13.44 -26.22 13.30
N MET A 311 14.66 -25.82 13.70
CA MET A 311 15.91 -26.37 13.17
C MET A 311 16.02 -27.88 13.39
N GLN A 312 15.63 -28.39 14.57
CA GLN A 312 15.61 -29.82 14.86
C GLN A 312 14.63 -30.57 13.94
N LYS A 313 13.40 -30.07 13.80
CA LYS A 313 12.40 -30.68 12.90
C LYS A 313 12.86 -30.72 11.45
N VAL A 314 13.47 -29.64 10.96
CA VAL A 314 14.05 -29.61 9.60
C VAL A 314 15.08 -30.73 9.42
N GLN A 315 15.98 -30.93 10.39
CA GLN A 315 17.00 -31.97 10.32
C GLN A 315 16.39 -33.39 10.34
N ASP A 316 15.43 -33.63 11.23
CA ASP A 316 14.79 -34.95 11.37
C ASP A 316 13.98 -35.32 10.13
N ILE A 317 13.21 -34.37 9.58
CA ILE A 317 12.43 -34.57 8.35
C ILE A 317 13.37 -34.80 7.17
N SER A 318 14.46 -34.02 7.05
CA SER A 318 15.45 -34.20 5.98
C SER A 318 16.12 -35.58 6.03
N ARG A 319 16.41 -36.10 7.25
CA ARG A 319 16.95 -37.47 7.42
C ARG A 319 15.96 -38.56 7.02
N SER A 320 14.66 -38.30 7.18
CA SER A 320 13.59 -39.25 6.81
C SER A 320 13.31 -39.30 5.30
N GLY A 321 13.90 -38.41 4.50
CA GLY A 321 13.69 -38.32 3.05
C GLY A 321 12.38 -37.64 2.64
N GLN A 322 11.61 -37.11 3.59
CA GLN A 322 10.41 -36.31 3.33
C GLN A 322 10.78 -34.87 2.95
N ASN A 323 9.91 -34.19 2.20
CA ASN A 323 10.09 -32.79 1.83
C ASN A 323 9.79 -31.87 3.05
N PRO A 324 10.78 -31.16 3.62
CA PRO A 324 10.57 -30.30 4.78
C PRO A 324 9.58 -29.16 4.55
N ALA A 325 9.47 -28.64 3.33
CA ALA A 325 8.53 -27.57 3.00
C ALA A 325 7.08 -28.03 3.23
N VAL A 326 6.73 -29.22 2.76
CA VAL A 326 5.35 -29.74 2.89
C VAL A 326 5.04 -30.10 4.34
N ALA A 327 5.97 -30.76 5.03
CA ALA A 327 5.77 -31.24 6.39
C ALA A 327 5.69 -30.12 7.44
N LEU A 328 6.37 -28.98 7.21
CA LEU A 328 6.41 -27.86 8.15
C LEU A 328 5.41 -26.75 7.86
N ALA A 329 4.75 -26.77 6.69
CA ALA A 329 3.84 -25.71 6.27
C ALA A 329 2.73 -25.44 7.30
N SER A 330 2.10 -26.47 7.85
CA SER A 330 0.96 -26.30 8.77
C SER A 330 1.30 -25.58 10.08
N GLU A 331 2.58 -25.59 10.50
CA GLU A 331 3.02 -25.03 11.79
C GLU A 331 3.90 -23.78 11.63
N TYR A 332 4.59 -23.65 10.50
CA TYR A 332 5.62 -22.63 10.28
C TYR A 332 5.40 -21.76 9.04
N ASP A 333 4.35 -21.94 8.23
CA ASP A 333 4.09 -21.14 7.02
C ASP A 333 4.16 -19.62 7.22
N LYS A 334 3.76 -19.13 8.40
CA LYS A 334 3.76 -17.70 8.77
C LYS A 334 5.06 -17.21 9.41
N THR A 335 6.08 -18.06 9.53
CA THR A 335 7.38 -17.68 10.10
C THR A 335 8.35 -17.23 9.00
N TYR A 336 9.24 -16.32 9.36
CA TYR A 336 10.28 -15.85 8.46
C TYR A 336 11.26 -16.96 8.10
N TRP A 337 11.54 -17.89 9.02
CA TRP A 337 12.40 -19.05 8.71
C TRP A 337 11.85 -19.90 7.57
N TYR A 338 10.53 -20.18 7.60
CA TYR A 338 9.89 -20.93 6.53
C TYR A 338 9.93 -20.17 5.20
N TYR A 339 9.58 -18.87 5.21
CA TYR A 339 9.68 -18.01 4.03
C TYR A 339 11.11 -17.99 3.47
N TYR A 340 12.11 -17.80 4.33
CA TYR A 340 13.51 -17.71 3.93
C TYR A 340 14.02 -19.02 3.33
N MET A 341 13.66 -20.17 3.91
CA MET A 341 14.14 -21.47 3.46
C MET A 341 13.42 -22.01 2.23
N PHE A 342 12.11 -21.84 2.12
CA PHE A 342 11.29 -22.59 1.16
C PHE A 342 10.63 -21.74 0.08
N ASN A 343 10.42 -20.44 0.29
CA ASN A 343 9.86 -19.60 -0.77
C ASN A 343 10.98 -19.23 -1.75
N MET A 344 10.86 -19.68 -3.00
CA MET A 344 11.75 -19.26 -4.07
C MET A 344 11.45 -17.80 -4.41
N MET A 345 12.48 -16.98 -4.59
CA MET A 345 12.31 -15.68 -5.23
C MET A 345 12.11 -15.94 -6.72
N ASP A 346 10.99 -15.49 -7.29
CA ASP A 346 10.85 -15.41 -8.74
C ASP A 346 11.97 -14.49 -9.24
N LYS A 347 12.95 -15.05 -9.96
CA LYS A 347 14.11 -14.33 -10.49
C LYS A 347 13.73 -13.43 -11.66
#